data_AF-U3KUN6-F1
#
_entry.id   AF-U3KUN6-F1
#
_cell.length_a   1.000
_cell.length_b   1.000
_cell.length_c   1.000
_cell.angle_alpha   90.00
_cell.angle_beta   90.00
_cell.angle_gamma   90.00
#
_symmetry.space_group_name_H-M   'P 1'
#
loop_
_entity.id
_entity.type
_entity.pdbx_description
1 polymer ?
#
loop_
_entity_poly.entity_id
_entity_poly.type
_entity_poly.pdbx_seq_one_letter_code
_entity_poly.pdbx_strand_id
1 'polypeptide(L)'
;PCIHTGTERCYMTSQNHGFAVNSDKLPKGWEVLFYNANDKTNEGIIHNSLPYFSVQFHPEHTAGPEDLECLFDVFLDSARVYDSSSTVNVKEKLTKMLQYEPVYKMINDLPKKVLIIGSGGLSIGQAGEFDYSGSQAIKALKEENIKTVLINPNIATVQTSKGLADKVYFLPLVPEYVEQVIKAERPGGVLLTFGGQTALNCGVELQKCGVFEKYGVKILGTPIQAIIDTEDRKVFSERIAAIGEKVAPSLAAFSVQEALDAADKLGYPVMARAAFSLGGLGSGFADNKEELKC
;
A
#
# COMPACT_ATOMS: atom_id res chain seq x y z
N PRO A 1 -4.58 5.01 18.17
CA PRO A 1 -3.74 5.70 17.16
C PRO A 1 -3.20 6.99 17.78
N CYS A 2 -1.88 7.11 17.86
CA CYS A 2 -1.21 8.26 18.47
C CYS A 2 -0.50 9.06 17.39
N ILE A 3 -0.67 10.37 17.38
CA ILE A 3 0.01 11.28 16.47
C ILE A 3 1.17 11.94 17.21
N HIS A 4 2.36 11.85 16.64
CA HIS A 4 3.54 12.55 17.15
C HIS A 4 3.48 14.02 16.77
N THR A 5 3.47 14.91 17.76
CA THR A 5 3.28 16.36 17.55
C THR A 5 4.38 17.02 16.72
N GLY A 6 5.60 16.47 16.75
CA GLY A 6 6.72 17.05 15.99
C GLY A 6 6.73 16.69 14.50
N THR A 7 6.15 15.55 14.12
CA THR A 7 6.23 15.01 12.74
C THR A 7 4.87 14.78 12.09
N GLU A 8 3.78 14.94 12.84
CA GLU A 8 2.39 14.63 12.46
C GLU A 8 2.18 13.18 11.98
N ARG A 9 3.14 12.28 12.25
CA ARG A 9 2.98 10.86 11.93
C ARG A 9 2.07 10.19 12.94
N CYS A 10 1.14 9.39 12.41
CA CYS A 10 0.27 8.53 13.19
C CYS A 10 0.88 7.14 13.35
N TYR A 11 0.78 6.60 14.56
CA TYR A 11 1.26 5.27 14.94
C TYR A 11 0.11 4.49 15.57
N MET A 12 0.09 3.17 15.34
CA MET A 12 -0.81 2.30 16.08
C MET A 12 -0.14 1.91 17.41
N THR A 13 -0.92 1.85 18.48
CA THR A 13 -0.40 1.69 19.85
C THR A 13 -1.33 0.80 20.67
N SER A 14 -0.76 0.01 21.57
CA SER A 14 -1.49 -0.68 22.64
C SER A 14 -1.58 0.21 23.88
N GLN A 15 -2.77 0.31 24.46
CA GLN A 15 -3.06 1.18 25.60
C GLN A 15 -3.92 0.42 26.62
N ASN A 16 -3.64 0.63 27.91
CA ASN A 16 -4.48 0.11 28.98
C ASN A 16 -4.41 1.04 30.20
N HIS A 17 -5.07 2.20 30.10
CA HIS A 17 -5.15 3.19 31.17
C HIS A 17 -6.55 3.80 31.25
N GLY A 18 -6.96 4.21 32.46
CA GLY A 18 -8.26 4.86 32.71
C GLY A 18 -8.14 6.32 33.17
N PHE A 19 -6.92 6.83 33.25
CA PHE A 19 -6.59 8.21 33.61
C PHE A 19 -5.71 8.80 32.50
N ALA A 20 -5.75 10.12 32.34
CA ALA A 20 -4.97 10.84 31.34
C ALA A 20 -4.39 12.14 31.91
N VAL A 21 -3.27 12.58 31.37
CA VAL A 21 -2.64 13.86 31.70
C VAL A 21 -3.45 14.99 31.06
N ASN A 22 -3.70 16.07 31.81
CA ASN A 22 -4.33 17.28 31.28
C ASN A 22 -3.31 18.14 30.53
N SER A 23 -3.36 18.11 29.19
CA SER A 23 -2.48 18.86 28.28
C SER A 23 -2.53 20.38 28.47
N ASP A 24 -3.65 20.95 28.94
CA ASP A 24 -3.82 22.41 29.09
C ASP A 24 -3.08 22.96 30.33
N LYS A 25 -2.61 22.07 31.21
CA LYS A 25 -2.02 22.43 32.51
C LYS A 25 -0.59 21.90 32.67
N LEU A 26 0.12 21.67 31.57
CA LEU A 26 1.52 21.26 31.63
C LEU A 26 2.39 22.37 32.26
N PRO A 27 3.30 22.04 33.18
CA PRO A 27 4.24 23.01 33.75
C PRO A 27 5.16 23.61 32.69
N LYS A 28 5.75 24.78 33.00
CA LYS A 28 6.72 25.43 32.12
C LYS A 28 7.88 24.47 31.79
N GLY A 29 8.21 24.34 30.51
CA GLY A 29 9.27 23.47 30.01
C GLY A 29 8.82 22.08 29.59
N TRP A 30 7.54 21.73 29.77
CA TRP A 30 6.93 20.51 29.28
C TRP A 30 5.99 20.77 28.11
N GLU A 31 6.00 19.86 27.15
CA GLU A 31 5.17 19.89 25.96
C GLU A 31 4.54 18.51 25.72
N VAL A 32 3.44 18.50 24.94
CA VAL A 32 2.82 17.26 24.47
C VAL A 32 3.73 16.60 23.44
N LEU A 33 4.05 15.33 23.65
CA LEU A 33 4.84 14.54 22.71
C LEU A 33 3.93 13.83 21.71
N PHE A 34 2.93 13.12 22.21
CA PHE A 34 1.90 12.44 21.42
C PHE A 34 0.51 12.87 21.86
N TYR A 35 -0.44 12.86 20.93
CA TYR A 35 -1.86 12.99 21.23
C TYR A 35 -2.68 11.89 20.53
N ASN A 36 -3.80 11.52 21.12
CA ASN A 36 -4.68 10.52 20.55
C ASN A 36 -5.42 11.09 19.34
N ALA A 37 -5.39 10.39 18.21
CA ALA A 37 -6.06 10.85 17.00
C ALA A 37 -7.60 10.94 17.16
N ASN A 38 -8.19 10.06 17.97
CA ASN A 38 -9.63 9.90 18.14
C ASN A 38 -10.23 10.93 19.09
N ASP A 39 -9.68 11.07 20.30
CA ASP A 39 -10.27 11.87 21.38
C ASP A 39 -9.40 13.07 21.82
N LYS A 40 -8.23 13.25 21.20
CA LYS A 40 -7.26 14.33 21.47
C LYS A 40 -6.66 14.32 22.88
N THR A 41 -6.81 13.24 23.63
CA THR A 41 -6.17 13.08 24.95
C THR A 41 -4.64 13.01 24.83
N ASN A 42 -3.95 13.33 25.92
CA ASN A 42 -2.49 13.26 25.98
C ASN A 42 -2.02 11.81 25.90
N GLU A 43 -1.05 11.55 25.04
CA GLU A 43 -0.45 10.22 24.84
C GLU A 43 1.05 10.18 25.16
N GLY A 44 1.57 11.27 25.71
CA GLY A 44 2.98 11.41 26.06
C GLY A 44 3.36 12.88 26.25
N ILE A 45 4.40 13.10 27.04
CA ILE A 45 4.95 14.43 27.33
C ILE A 45 6.47 14.41 27.21
N ILE A 46 7.05 15.56 26.96
CA ILE A 46 8.49 15.72 26.78
C ILE A 46 8.96 17.04 27.37
N HIS A 47 10.17 17.04 27.95
CA HIS A 47 10.81 18.27 28.42
C HIS A 47 11.58 18.94 27.28
N ASN A 48 11.56 20.28 27.26
CA ASN A 48 12.10 21.07 26.15
C ASN A 48 13.63 21.04 26.05
N SER A 49 14.32 20.76 27.15
CA SER A 49 15.79 20.81 27.23
C SER A 49 16.44 19.68 28.01
N LEU A 50 15.66 18.89 28.74
CA LEU A 50 16.17 17.82 29.60
C LEU A 50 15.84 16.49 28.94
N PRO A 51 16.61 15.41 29.20
CA PRO A 51 16.39 14.11 28.58
C PRO A 51 15.21 13.35 29.21
N TYR A 52 14.08 14.04 29.41
CA TYR A 52 12.88 13.47 30.00
C TYR A 52 11.77 13.42 28.96
N PHE A 53 11.22 12.23 28.78
CA PHE A 53 10.00 12.02 28.03
C PHE A 53 9.23 10.87 28.64
N SER A 54 7.93 10.82 28.38
CA SER A 54 7.09 9.68 28.71
C SER A 54 6.04 9.49 27.62
N VAL A 55 5.50 8.28 27.58
CA VAL A 55 4.38 7.89 26.73
C VAL A 55 3.29 7.27 27.59
N GLN A 56 2.04 7.42 27.16
CA GLN A 56 0.86 6.90 27.87
C GLN A 56 0.52 5.47 27.42
N PHE A 57 0.97 5.08 26.23
CA PHE A 57 0.84 3.76 25.63
C PHE A 57 2.03 2.84 25.96
N HIS A 58 1.92 1.59 25.52
CA HIS A 58 2.89 0.51 25.78
C HIS A 58 3.76 0.24 24.55
N PRO A 59 4.95 0.88 24.41
CA PRO A 59 5.84 0.66 23.27
C PRO A 59 6.46 -0.74 23.26
N GLU A 60 6.40 -1.48 24.38
CA GLU A 60 6.82 -2.87 24.48
C GLU A 60 5.84 -3.84 23.84
N HIS A 61 4.70 -3.36 23.31
CA HIS A 61 3.84 -4.03 22.34
C HIS A 61 3.43 -5.49 22.63
N THR A 62 3.65 -6.04 23.82
CA THR A 62 3.32 -7.45 24.11
C THR A 62 1.80 -7.66 24.03
N ALA A 63 1.34 -8.15 22.86
CA ALA A 63 -0.04 -8.15 22.35
C ALA A 63 -0.55 -6.87 21.64
N GLY A 64 0.33 -6.10 21.00
CA GLY A 64 0.09 -4.88 20.23
C GLY A 64 1.11 -4.67 19.08
N PRO A 65 1.01 -3.57 18.32
CA PRO A 65 1.90 -3.27 17.20
C PRO A 65 3.30 -2.80 17.65
N GLU A 66 4.33 -3.20 16.90
CA GLU A 66 5.76 -2.93 17.15
C GLU A 66 6.22 -1.52 16.68
N ASP A 67 5.29 -0.70 16.18
CA ASP A 67 5.52 0.58 15.49
C ASP A 67 6.42 1.59 16.24
N LEU A 68 6.50 1.51 17.57
CA LEU A 68 7.17 2.47 18.44
C LEU A 68 8.22 1.84 19.38
N GLU A 69 8.72 0.64 19.08
CA GLU A 69 9.87 0.06 19.80
C GLU A 69 11.11 0.96 19.75
N CYS A 70 11.28 1.73 18.67
CA CYS A 70 12.38 2.68 18.49
C CYS A 70 12.48 3.74 19.62
N LEU A 71 11.44 3.92 20.44
CA LEU A 71 11.50 4.76 21.64
C LEU A 71 12.50 4.22 22.68
N PHE A 72 12.68 2.90 22.75
CA PHE A 72 13.70 2.28 23.61
C PHE A 72 15.11 2.58 23.10
N ASP A 73 15.34 2.57 21.79
CA ASP A 73 16.64 2.94 21.22
C ASP A 73 17.01 4.37 21.58
N VAL A 74 16.07 5.31 21.42
CA VAL A 74 16.28 6.71 21.78
C VAL A 74 16.54 6.89 23.28
N PHE A 75 15.84 6.13 24.13
CA PHE A 75 16.09 6.11 25.56
C PHE A 75 17.51 5.60 25.90
N LEU A 76 17.89 4.43 25.39
CA LEU A 76 19.19 3.81 25.66
C LEU A 76 20.35 4.67 25.16
N ASP A 77 20.23 5.24 23.96
CA ASP A 77 21.23 6.14 23.40
C ASP A 77 21.34 7.44 24.21
N SER A 78 20.22 7.97 24.69
CA SER A 78 20.24 9.17 25.54
C SER A 78 20.92 8.90 26.89
N ALA A 79 20.70 7.73 27.49
CA ALA A 79 21.34 7.33 28.73
C ALA A 79 22.86 7.19 28.59
N ARG A 80 23.34 6.55 27.50
CA ARG A 80 24.78 6.38 27.22
C ARG A 80 25.50 7.72 27.01
N VAL A 81 24.87 8.65 26.31
CA VAL A 81 25.46 9.98 26.01
C VAL A 81 25.49 10.88 27.25
N TYR A 82 24.48 10.77 28.12
CA TYR A 82 24.43 11.55 29.37
C TYR A 82 25.60 11.20 30.30
N ASP A 83 25.99 9.93 30.37
CA ASP A 83 27.12 9.44 31.19
C ASP A 83 28.49 9.96 30.69
N SER A 84 28.59 10.36 29.42
CA SER A 84 29.85 10.66 28.72
C SER A 84 30.13 12.14 28.46
N SER A 85 29.52 13.07 29.21
CA SER A 85 29.84 14.52 29.33
C SER A 85 28.98 15.54 28.55
N SER A 86 27.73 15.24 28.16
CA SER A 86 26.94 16.21 27.39
C SER A 86 25.46 16.34 27.75
N THR A 87 24.92 17.54 27.48
CA THR A 87 23.48 17.83 27.49
C THR A 87 22.80 17.10 26.33
N VAL A 88 21.80 16.27 26.62
CA VAL A 88 21.06 15.50 25.60
C VAL A 88 19.71 16.13 25.33
N ASN A 89 19.48 16.54 24.07
CA ASN A 89 18.17 16.96 23.60
C ASN A 89 17.38 15.75 23.07
N VAL A 90 16.59 15.11 23.93
CA VAL A 90 15.80 13.93 23.55
C VAL A 90 14.68 14.25 22.57
N LYS A 91 14.15 15.49 22.59
CA LYS A 91 13.11 15.95 21.65
C LYS A 91 13.62 15.95 20.22
N GLU A 92 14.83 16.46 20.00
CA GLU A 92 15.46 16.45 18.67
C GLU A 92 15.72 15.01 18.19
N LYS A 93 16.24 14.15 19.07
CA LYS A 93 16.47 12.72 18.76
C LYS A 93 15.17 12.00 18.37
N LEU A 94 14.11 12.15 19.16
CA LEU A 94 12.80 11.55 18.87
C LEU A 94 12.22 12.10 17.56
N THR A 95 12.26 13.42 17.37
CA THR A 95 11.74 14.04 16.13
C THR A 95 12.47 13.48 14.91
N LYS A 96 13.80 13.39 14.97
CA LYS A 96 14.61 12.82 13.88
C LYS A 96 14.34 11.34 13.66
N MET A 97 14.26 10.54 14.71
CA MET A 97 13.97 9.10 14.63
C MET A 97 12.59 8.84 14.01
N LEU A 98 11.60 9.63 14.40
CA LEU A 98 10.23 9.49 13.93
C LEU A 98 9.99 10.22 12.61
N GLN A 99 10.91 11.05 12.12
CA GLN A 99 10.74 11.75 10.85
C GLN A 99 10.65 10.74 9.70
N TYR A 100 9.74 10.98 8.77
CA TYR A 100 9.62 10.21 7.54
C TYR A 100 9.53 11.15 6.36
N GLU A 101 10.40 10.94 5.40
CA GLU A 101 10.31 11.57 4.10
C GLU A 101 9.62 10.59 3.14
N PRO A 102 8.43 10.92 2.62
CA PRO A 102 7.77 10.08 1.65
C PRO A 102 8.67 9.81 0.45
N VAL A 103 8.89 8.52 0.17
CA VAL A 103 9.66 8.08 -1.02
C VAL A 103 8.94 8.50 -2.31
N TYR A 104 7.63 8.69 -2.24
CA TYR A 104 6.79 9.10 -3.36
C TYR A 104 6.30 10.54 -3.19
N LYS A 105 6.26 11.28 -4.29
CA LYS A 105 5.73 12.65 -4.30
C LYS A 105 4.24 12.61 -4.00
N MET A 106 3.84 13.28 -2.92
CA MET A 106 2.44 13.55 -2.63
C MET A 106 1.83 14.37 -3.78
N ILE A 107 0.66 13.95 -4.26
CA ILE A 107 -0.05 14.66 -5.31
C ILE A 107 -0.78 15.84 -4.67
N ASN A 108 -0.22 17.04 -4.80
CA ASN A 108 -0.83 18.26 -4.26
C ASN A 108 -1.93 18.84 -5.18
N ASP A 109 -1.91 18.49 -6.48
CA ASP A 109 -2.90 18.92 -7.45
C ASP A 109 -3.68 17.69 -7.96
N LEU A 110 -4.83 17.45 -7.32
CA LEU A 110 -5.69 16.32 -7.64
C LEU A 110 -6.31 16.50 -9.04
N PRO A 111 -6.35 15.44 -9.86
CA PRO A 111 -6.95 15.53 -11.19
C PRO A 111 -8.46 15.77 -11.09
N LYS A 112 -8.96 16.73 -11.87
CA LYS A 112 -10.41 17.04 -11.95
C LYS A 112 -11.25 15.94 -12.60
N LYS A 113 -10.60 15.04 -13.33
CA LYS A 113 -11.24 13.90 -14.00
C LYS A 113 -10.35 12.66 -13.89
N VAL A 114 -10.92 11.56 -13.43
CA VAL A 114 -10.24 10.28 -13.24
C VAL A 114 -10.94 9.20 -14.06
N LEU A 115 -10.13 8.40 -14.76
CA LEU A 115 -10.55 7.18 -15.42
C LEU A 115 -10.42 5.99 -14.47
N ILE A 116 -11.43 5.15 -14.41
CA ILE A 116 -11.45 3.90 -13.66
C ILE A 116 -11.58 2.77 -14.68
N ILE A 117 -10.64 1.83 -14.64
CA ILE A 117 -10.72 0.60 -15.43
C ILE A 117 -11.40 -0.45 -14.53
N GLY A 118 -12.64 -0.84 -14.89
CA GLY A 118 -13.43 -1.81 -14.15
C GLY A 118 -12.90 -3.25 -14.33
N SER A 119 -13.64 -4.22 -13.81
CA SER A 119 -13.22 -5.64 -13.86
C SER A 119 -13.57 -6.40 -15.13
N GLY A 120 -14.48 -5.87 -15.94
CA GLY A 120 -14.99 -6.62 -17.08
C GLY A 120 -15.90 -7.77 -16.67
N GLY A 121 -15.92 -8.83 -17.48
CA GLY A 121 -16.80 -9.98 -17.26
C GLY A 121 -16.42 -10.76 -16.00
N LEU A 122 -17.43 -11.28 -15.30
CA LEU A 122 -17.23 -12.16 -14.15
C LEU A 122 -16.54 -13.45 -14.62
N SER A 123 -15.41 -13.77 -13.98
CA SER A 123 -14.62 -14.98 -14.25
C SER A 123 -14.31 -15.69 -12.93
N ILE A 124 -14.03 -16.99 -12.97
CA ILE A 124 -13.57 -17.70 -11.76
C ILE A 124 -12.27 -17.05 -11.28
N GLY A 125 -12.22 -16.65 -10.01
CA GLY A 125 -11.09 -15.91 -9.42
C GLY A 125 -11.10 -14.39 -9.61
N GLN A 126 -12.11 -13.85 -10.31
CA GLN A 126 -12.35 -12.42 -10.48
C GLN A 126 -13.86 -12.14 -10.54
N ALA A 127 -14.49 -11.94 -9.39
CA ALA A 127 -15.94 -11.90 -9.26
C ALA A 127 -16.46 -10.50 -8.87
N GLY A 128 -17.51 -10.44 -8.06
CA GLY A 128 -18.23 -9.21 -7.69
C GLY A 128 -17.47 -8.28 -6.74
N GLU A 129 -16.33 -8.70 -6.18
CA GLU A 129 -15.50 -7.87 -5.30
C GLU A 129 -15.00 -6.59 -5.99
N PHE A 130 -14.81 -6.64 -7.31
CA PHE A 130 -14.38 -5.50 -8.11
C PHE A 130 -15.52 -4.57 -8.52
N ASP A 131 -16.75 -5.09 -8.62
CA ASP A 131 -17.94 -4.26 -8.75
C ASP A 131 -18.14 -3.40 -7.48
N TYR A 132 -18.01 -4.03 -6.32
CA TYR A 132 -18.08 -3.33 -5.03
C TYR A 132 -16.94 -2.31 -4.85
N SER A 133 -15.69 -2.74 -5.00
CA SER A 133 -14.54 -1.85 -4.77
C SER A 133 -14.45 -0.72 -5.79
N GLY A 134 -14.75 -0.98 -7.07
CA GLY A 134 -14.87 0.05 -8.09
C GLY A 134 -15.97 1.07 -7.79
N SER A 135 -17.10 0.63 -7.21
CA SER A 135 -18.18 1.53 -6.78
C SER A 135 -17.77 2.41 -5.59
N GLN A 136 -17.01 1.87 -4.63
CA GLN A 136 -16.45 2.66 -3.53
C GLN A 136 -15.43 3.70 -4.02
N ALA A 137 -14.60 3.33 -5.01
CA ALA A 137 -13.67 4.27 -5.63
C ALA A 137 -14.40 5.45 -6.31
N ILE A 138 -15.50 5.17 -7.04
CA ILE A 138 -16.33 6.22 -7.63
C ILE A 138 -16.93 7.13 -6.56
N LYS A 139 -17.45 6.54 -5.47
CA LYS A 139 -18.01 7.30 -4.34
C LYS A 139 -16.98 8.24 -3.71
N ALA A 140 -15.79 7.74 -3.40
CA ALA A 140 -14.72 8.54 -2.81
C ALA A 140 -14.29 9.71 -3.73
N LEU A 141 -14.14 9.45 -5.04
CA LEU A 141 -13.83 10.52 -6.00
C LEU A 141 -14.93 11.59 -6.08
N LYS A 142 -16.20 11.18 -5.97
CA LYS A 142 -17.33 12.12 -5.95
C LYS A 142 -17.37 13.00 -4.70
N GLU A 143 -17.06 12.44 -3.52
CA GLU A 143 -16.97 13.21 -2.27
C GLU A 143 -15.90 14.32 -2.38
N GLU A 144 -14.83 14.06 -3.14
CA GLU A 144 -13.76 15.01 -3.45
C GLU A 144 -14.04 15.89 -4.70
N ASN A 145 -15.26 15.88 -5.23
CA ASN A 145 -15.67 16.64 -6.43
C ASN A 145 -14.86 16.32 -7.72
N ILE A 146 -14.35 15.10 -7.83
CA ILE A 146 -13.60 14.62 -9.00
C ILE A 146 -14.56 13.92 -9.97
N LYS A 147 -14.52 14.32 -11.25
CA LYS A 147 -15.33 13.67 -12.30
C LYS A 147 -14.81 12.27 -12.60
N THR A 148 -15.73 11.34 -12.79
CA THR A 148 -15.44 9.91 -12.95
C THR A 148 -15.82 9.41 -14.34
N VAL A 149 -14.88 8.77 -15.02
CA VAL A 149 -15.12 8.00 -16.24
C VAL A 149 -14.85 6.54 -15.94
N LEU A 150 -15.81 5.67 -16.21
CA LEU A 150 -15.68 4.23 -16.03
C LEU A 150 -15.63 3.53 -17.39
N ILE A 151 -14.71 2.58 -17.55
CA ILE A 151 -14.80 1.57 -18.62
C ILE A 151 -15.09 0.23 -17.96
N ASN A 152 -16.23 -0.38 -18.28
CA ASN A 152 -16.56 -1.74 -17.86
C ASN A 152 -17.55 -2.36 -18.86
N PRO A 153 -17.18 -3.44 -19.58
CA PRO A 153 -18.08 -4.10 -20.52
C PRO A 153 -19.21 -4.90 -19.84
N ASN A 154 -19.12 -5.17 -18.53
CA ASN A 154 -20.11 -5.95 -17.82
C ASN A 154 -21.32 -5.09 -17.42
N ILE A 155 -22.40 -5.22 -18.19
CA ILE A 155 -23.68 -4.52 -18.00
C ILE A 155 -24.44 -4.92 -16.73
N ALA A 156 -24.07 -6.03 -16.10
CA ALA A 156 -24.75 -6.59 -14.92
C ALA A 156 -24.02 -6.22 -13.62
N THR A 157 -23.53 -4.98 -13.51
CA THR A 157 -22.77 -4.48 -12.35
C THR A 157 -23.42 -3.25 -11.75
N VAL A 158 -23.32 -3.10 -10.43
CA VAL A 158 -23.73 -1.87 -9.73
C VAL A 158 -22.88 -0.68 -10.19
N GLN A 159 -21.59 -0.91 -10.45
CA GLN A 159 -20.62 0.06 -10.92
C GLN A 159 -21.08 0.80 -12.20
N THR A 160 -21.81 0.11 -13.07
CA THR A 160 -22.32 0.66 -14.34
C THR A 160 -23.73 1.24 -14.25
N SER A 161 -24.32 1.27 -13.04
CA SER A 161 -25.64 1.84 -12.80
C SER A 161 -25.68 3.34 -13.12
N LYS A 162 -26.80 3.78 -13.68
CA LYS A 162 -27.01 5.17 -14.07
C LYS A 162 -26.84 6.10 -12.86
N GLY A 163 -25.98 7.10 -13.00
CA GLY A 163 -25.73 8.11 -11.99
C GLY A 163 -24.65 7.74 -10.97
N LEU A 164 -24.09 6.53 -11.01
CA LEU A 164 -22.97 6.18 -10.14
C LEU A 164 -21.66 6.80 -10.63
N ALA A 165 -21.20 6.51 -11.85
CA ALA A 165 -20.15 7.28 -12.51
C ALA A 165 -20.75 8.44 -13.33
N ASP A 166 -19.98 9.50 -13.60
CA ASP A 166 -20.42 10.59 -14.47
C ASP A 166 -20.57 10.15 -15.93
N LYS A 167 -19.68 9.25 -16.37
CA LYS A 167 -19.74 8.63 -17.70
C LYS A 167 -19.29 7.19 -17.66
N VAL A 168 -20.01 6.32 -18.37
CA VAL A 168 -19.73 4.89 -18.47
C VAL A 168 -19.51 4.52 -19.93
N TYR A 169 -18.46 3.74 -20.19
CA TYR A 169 -18.14 3.13 -21.47
C TYR A 169 -18.25 1.61 -21.36
N PHE A 170 -19.17 1.02 -22.12
CA PHE A 170 -19.29 -0.43 -22.27
C PHE A 170 -18.37 -0.91 -23.40
N LEU A 171 -17.06 -0.84 -23.16
CA LEU A 171 -16.02 -1.23 -24.11
C LEU A 171 -15.14 -2.35 -23.54
N PRO A 172 -14.54 -3.21 -24.40
CA PRO A 172 -13.57 -4.19 -23.96
C PRO A 172 -12.38 -3.56 -23.24
N LEU A 173 -11.86 -4.24 -22.21
CA LEU A 173 -10.73 -3.80 -21.41
C LEU A 173 -9.40 -4.21 -22.04
N VAL A 174 -9.16 -3.75 -23.27
CA VAL A 174 -7.90 -3.95 -24.00
C VAL A 174 -7.26 -2.59 -24.34
N PRO A 175 -5.92 -2.52 -24.44
CA PRO A 175 -5.21 -1.25 -24.54
C PRO A 175 -5.72 -0.31 -25.63
N GLU A 176 -6.11 -0.84 -26.79
CA GLU A 176 -6.55 -0.04 -27.94
C GLU A 176 -7.82 0.75 -27.63
N TYR A 177 -8.82 0.11 -27.02
CA TYR A 177 -10.08 0.79 -26.66
C TYR A 177 -9.89 1.73 -25.47
N VAL A 178 -9.08 1.34 -24.49
CA VAL A 178 -8.78 2.21 -23.34
C VAL A 178 -8.03 3.46 -23.79
N GLU A 179 -7.06 3.36 -24.72
CA GLU A 179 -6.40 4.53 -25.29
C GLU A 179 -7.39 5.46 -26.00
N GLN A 180 -8.37 4.93 -26.74
CA GLN A 180 -9.40 5.75 -27.39
C GLN A 180 -10.23 6.54 -26.38
N VAL A 181 -10.59 5.93 -25.24
CA VAL A 181 -11.29 6.63 -24.16
C VAL A 181 -10.40 7.69 -23.53
N ILE A 182 -9.12 7.39 -23.25
CA ILE A 182 -8.15 8.38 -22.75
C ILE A 182 -8.04 9.57 -23.70
N LYS A 183 -7.96 9.31 -25.01
CA LYS A 183 -7.86 10.34 -26.04
C LYS A 183 -9.10 11.24 -26.09
N ALA A 184 -10.29 10.66 -25.94
CA ALA A 184 -11.57 11.38 -25.98
C ALA A 184 -11.85 12.15 -24.69
N GLU A 185 -11.60 11.54 -23.53
CA GLU A 185 -11.97 12.08 -22.23
C GLU A 185 -10.89 12.94 -21.59
N ARG A 186 -9.63 12.76 -21.97
CA ARG A 186 -8.45 13.45 -21.41
C ARG A 186 -8.46 13.47 -19.87
N PRO A 187 -8.51 12.30 -19.22
CA PRO A 187 -8.45 12.23 -17.76
C PRO A 187 -7.08 12.71 -17.26
N GLY A 188 -7.04 13.39 -16.12
CA GLY A 188 -5.79 13.77 -15.47
C GLY A 188 -5.18 12.64 -14.63
N GLY A 189 -5.99 11.64 -14.29
CA GLY A 189 -5.53 10.45 -13.57
C GLY A 189 -6.28 9.17 -13.93
N VAL A 190 -5.69 8.03 -13.60
CA VAL A 190 -6.26 6.70 -13.82
C VAL A 190 -6.10 5.81 -12.58
N LEU A 191 -7.12 5.03 -12.28
CA LEU A 191 -7.12 3.99 -11.25
C LEU A 191 -7.17 2.61 -11.91
N LEU A 192 -6.17 1.79 -11.60
CA LEU A 192 -5.98 0.44 -12.16
C LEU A 192 -6.27 -0.68 -11.14
N THR A 193 -6.31 -0.35 -9.85
CA THR A 193 -6.30 -1.32 -8.73
C THR A 193 -7.69 -1.85 -8.34
N PHE A 194 -8.75 -1.40 -9.00
CA PHE A 194 -10.14 -1.75 -8.66
C PHE A 194 -10.83 -2.66 -9.67
N GLY A 195 -10.09 -3.15 -10.69
CA GLY A 195 -10.63 -3.96 -11.78
C GLY A 195 -9.98 -5.34 -11.93
N GLY A 196 -9.38 -5.88 -10.86
CA GLY A 196 -8.73 -7.19 -10.89
C GLY A 196 -7.57 -7.29 -11.89
N GLN A 197 -7.23 -8.53 -12.27
CA GLN A 197 -6.08 -8.78 -13.15
C GLN A 197 -6.28 -8.16 -14.54
N THR A 198 -7.52 -8.14 -15.04
CA THR A 198 -7.83 -7.55 -16.35
C THR A 198 -7.42 -6.08 -16.41
N ALA A 199 -7.79 -5.29 -15.40
CA ALA A 199 -7.42 -3.87 -15.33
C ALA A 199 -5.92 -3.67 -15.12
N LEU A 200 -5.29 -4.48 -14.26
CA LEU A 200 -3.86 -4.41 -13.99
C LEU A 200 -3.04 -4.72 -15.25
N ASN A 201 -3.32 -5.84 -15.94
CA ASN A 201 -2.63 -6.23 -17.17
C ASN A 201 -2.81 -5.19 -18.27
N CYS A 202 -4.05 -4.68 -18.45
CA CYS A 202 -4.32 -3.62 -19.41
C CYS A 202 -3.51 -2.35 -19.08
N GLY A 203 -3.45 -1.96 -17.80
CA GLY A 203 -2.64 -0.84 -17.33
C GLY A 203 -1.15 -1.01 -17.59
N VAL A 204 -0.59 -2.20 -17.32
CA VAL A 204 0.82 -2.52 -17.58
C VAL A 204 1.14 -2.40 -19.07
N GLU A 205 0.29 -2.93 -19.95
CA GLU A 205 0.49 -2.80 -21.40
C GLU A 205 0.37 -1.35 -21.88
N LEU A 206 -0.60 -0.58 -21.38
CA LEU A 206 -0.72 0.85 -21.68
C LEU A 206 0.53 1.66 -21.27
N GLN A 207 1.13 1.31 -20.13
CA GLN A 207 2.38 1.92 -19.69
C GLN A 207 3.55 1.54 -20.62
N LYS A 208 3.67 0.25 -20.99
CA LYS A 208 4.71 -0.22 -21.92
C LYS A 208 4.60 0.47 -23.28
N CYS A 209 3.38 0.73 -23.75
CA CYS A 209 3.11 1.48 -24.97
C CYS A 209 3.30 3.01 -24.82
N GLY A 210 3.66 3.51 -23.63
CA GLY A 210 3.87 4.94 -23.37
C GLY A 210 2.60 5.78 -23.41
N VAL A 211 1.41 5.16 -23.30
CA VAL A 211 0.12 5.85 -23.45
C VAL A 211 -0.08 6.87 -22.33
N PHE A 212 0.20 6.52 -21.09
CA PHE A 212 0.00 7.44 -19.96
C PHE A 212 0.86 8.70 -20.07
N GLU A 213 2.13 8.56 -20.48
CA GLU A 213 3.02 9.70 -20.73
C GLU A 213 2.54 10.54 -21.92
N LYS A 214 2.21 9.90 -23.05
CA LYS A 214 1.70 10.54 -24.27
C LYS A 214 0.50 11.46 -24.03
N TYR A 215 -0.40 11.08 -23.12
CA TYR A 215 -1.61 11.85 -22.82
C TYR A 215 -1.55 12.62 -21.49
N GLY A 216 -0.44 12.55 -20.74
CA GLY A 216 -0.28 13.22 -19.45
C GLY A 216 -1.19 12.67 -18.34
N VAL A 217 -1.51 11.37 -18.38
CA VAL A 217 -2.38 10.70 -17.41
C VAL A 217 -1.54 10.19 -16.23
N LYS A 218 -1.86 10.61 -15.01
CA LYS A 218 -1.17 10.13 -13.81
C LYS A 218 -1.80 8.84 -13.29
N ILE A 219 -0.98 7.83 -12.99
CA ILE A 219 -1.47 6.64 -12.28
C ILE A 219 -1.65 7.03 -10.81
N LEU A 220 -2.86 6.84 -10.28
CA LEU A 220 -3.21 7.17 -8.91
C LEU A 220 -3.12 5.93 -8.02
N GLY A 221 -2.66 6.10 -6.78
CA GLY A 221 -2.46 5.00 -5.84
C GLY A 221 -1.09 4.33 -6.03
N THR A 222 -1.07 3.00 -5.99
CA THR A 222 0.16 2.21 -6.11
C THR A 222 0.87 2.51 -7.43
N PRO A 223 2.16 2.90 -7.41
CA PRO A 223 2.92 3.12 -8.63
C PRO A 223 2.95 1.87 -9.51
N ILE A 224 2.89 2.03 -10.82
CA ILE A 224 2.84 0.88 -11.72
C ILE A 224 4.09 0.00 -11.64
N GLN A 225 5.25 0.58 -11.33
CA GLN A 225 6.46 -0.21 -11.10
C GLN A 225 6.30 -1.15 -9.91
N ALA A 226 5.64 -0.71 -8.83
CA ALA A 226 5.36 -1.58 -7.69
C ALA A 226 4.39 -2.71 -8.07
N ILE A 227 3.40 -2.45 -8.93
CA ILE A 227 2.52 -3.51 -9.48
C ILE A 227 3.36 -4.53 -10.25
N ILE A 228 4.22 -4.08 -11.17
CA ILE A 228 5.10 -4.95 -11.97
C ILE A 228 6.02 -5.78 -11.07
N ASP A 229 6.66 -5.14 -10.09
CA ASP A 229 7.58 -5.79 -9.15
C ASP A 229 6.89 -6.85 -8.29
N THR A 230 5.59 -6.70 -8.01
CA THR A 230 4.82 -7.68 -7.22
C THR A 230 4.24 -8.82 -8.04
N GLU A 231 3.99 -8.61 -9.33
CA GLU A 231 3.45 -9.62 -10.25
C GLU A 231 4.53 -10.57 -10.78
N ASP A 232 5.75 -10.06 -10.97
CA ASP A 232 6.91 -10.89 -11.32
C ASP A 232 7.49 -11.58 -10.07
N ARG A 233 7.42 -12.92 -10.05
CA ARG A 233 7.85 -13.72 -8.89
C ARG A 233 9.34 -13.60 -8.58
N LYS A 234 10.19 -13.42 -9.59
CA LYS A 234 11.63 -13.27 -9.40
C LYS A 234 11.92 -11.92 -8.79
N VAL A 235 11.37 -10.85 -9.36
CA VAL A 235 11.54 -9.48 -8.85
C VAL A 235 10.98 -9.38 -7.43
N PHE A 236 9.81 -9.98 -7.17
CA PHE A 236 9.23 -10.03 -5.84
C PHE A 236 10.17 -10.69 -4.82
N SER A 237 10.72 -11.85 -5.14
CA SER A 237 11.67 -12.57 -4.29
C SER A 237 12.91 -11.72 -3.97
N GLU A 238 13.48 -11.06 -5.00
CA GLU A 238 14.63 -10.17 -4.85
C GLU A 238 14.32 -8.96 -3.95
N ARG A 239 13.12 -8.37 -4.08
CA ARG A 239 12.65 -7.24 -3.25
C ARG A 239 12.48 -7.64 -1.77
N ILE A 240 11.93 -8.83 -1.50
CA ILE A 240 11.77 -9.35 -0.14
C ILE A 240 13.13 -9.69 0.47
N ALA A 241 14.02 -10.32 -0.29
CA ALA A 241 15.38 -10.61 0.18
C ALA A 241 16.19 -9.34 0.52
N ALA A 242 15.96 -8.24 -0.21
CA ALA A 242 16.65 -6.96 0.03
C ALA A 242 16.36 -6.34 1.41
N ILE A 243 15.25 -6.70 2.05
CA ILE A 243 14.90 -6.25 3.41
C ILE A 243 15.22 -7.30 4.49
N GLY A 244 15.92 -8.39 4.12
CA GLY A 244 16.27 -9.48 5.04
C GLY A 244 15.12 -10.46 5.32
N GLU A 245 13.99 -10.29 4.65
CA GLU A 245 12.85 -11.19 4.75
C GLU A 245 13.01 -12.44 3.88
N LYS A 246 12.25 -13.48 4.23
CA LYS A 246 12.41 -14.79 3.61
C LYS A 246 11.20 -15.16 2.77
N VAL A 247 11.45 -15.68 1.58
CA VAL A 247 10.47 -16.39 0.77
C VAL A 247 10.80 -17.88 0.74
N ALA A 248 9.78 -18.71 0.50
CA ALA A 248 10.02 -20.12 0.21
C ALA A 248 10.97 -20.25 -1.00
N PRO A 249 11.94 -21.18 -0.97
CA PRO A 249 12.81 -21.44 -2.11
C PRO A 249 11.98 -21.66 -3.37
N SER A 250 12.23 -20.87 -4.41
CA SER A 250 11.47 -20.89 -5.64
C SER A 250 12.34 -20.51 -6.84
N LEU A 251 11.96 -21.00 -8.02
CA LEU A 251 12.62 -20.72 -9.28
C LEU A 251 11.55 -20.36 -10.30
N ALA A 252 11.79 -19.30 -11.08
CA ALA A 252 10.96 -18.97 -12.23
C ALA A 252 11.32 -19.89 -13.40
N ALA A 253 10.33 -20.39 -14.10
CA ALA A 253 10.48 -21.24 -15.27
C ALA A 253 9.59 -20.74 -16.41
N PHE A 254 10.13 -20.74 -17.63
CA PHE A 254 9.43 -20.29 -18.85
C PHE A 254 9.13 -21.45 -19.81
N SER A 255 9.53 -22.67 -19.44
CA SER A 255 9.23 -23.90 -20.17
C SER A 255 9.00 -25.06 -19.21
N VAL A 256 8.33 -26.12 -19.68
CA VAL A 256 8.10 -27.34 -18.90
C VAL A 256 9.44 -27.95 -18.46
N GLN A 257 10.45 -27.95 -19.34
CA GLN A 257 11.76 -28.51 -19.00
C GLN A 257 12.44 -27.73 -17.87
N GLU A 258 12.41 -26.39 -17.93
CA GLU A 258 12.94 -25.55 -16.85
C GLU A 258 12.20 -25.79 -15.52
N ALA A 259 10.89 -26.00 -15.56
CA ALA A 259 10.10 -26.30 -14.37
C ALA A 259 10.51 -27.66 -13.75
N LEU A 260 10.75 -28.68 -14.57
CA LEU A 260 11.22 -29.99 -14.10
C LEU A 260 12.63 -29.91 -13.50
N ASP A 261 13.55 -29.20 -14.16
CA ASP A 261 14.91 -29.01 -13.67
C ASP A 261 14.93 -28.19 -12.37
N ALA A 262 14.01 -27.23 -12.23
CA ALA A 262 13.81 -26.47 -11.01
C ALA A 262 13.28 -27.36 -9.88
N ALA A 263 12.29 -28.21 -10.15
CA ALA A 263 11.73 -29.12 -9.15
C ALA A 263 12.74 -30.18 -8.69
N ASP A 264 13.57 -30.70 -9.60
CA ASP A 264 14.65 -31.64 -9.27
C ASP A 264 15.71 -30.98 -8.34
N LYS A 265 15.91 -29.66 -8.43
CA LYS A 265 16.80 -28.90 -7.51
C LYS A 265 16.14 -28.56 -6.17
N LEU A 266 14.85 -28.22 -6.18
CA LEU A 266 14.11 -27.81 -4.97
C LEU A 266 13.68 -29.00 -4.11
N GLY A 267 13.47 -30.17 -4.74
CA GLY A 267 12.91 -31.36 -4.12
C GLY A 267 11.37 -31.33 -4.11
N TYR A 268 10.76 -32.48 -4.38
CA TYR A 268 9.31 -32.66 -4.30
C TYR A 268 8.84 -32.85 -2.84
N PRO A 269 7.60 -32.45 -2.50
CA PRO A 269 6.58 -31.86 -3.37
C PRO A 269 6.83 -30.39 -3.70
N VAL A 270 6.40 -29.96 -4.89
CA VAL A 270 6.52 -28.57 -5.37
C VAL A 270 5.16 -27.95 -5.67
N MET A 271 5.07 -26.63 -5.62
CA MET A 271 3.89 -25.85 -5.98
C MET A 271 4.21 -25.00 -7.21
N ALA A 272 3.57 -25.32 -8.33
CA ALA A 272 3.63 -24.50 -9.55
C ALA A 272 2.57 -23.40 -9.46
N ARG A 273 2.94 -22.16 -9.78
CA ARG A 273 2.02 -21.01 -9.84
C ARG A 273 2.32 -20.16 -11.05
N ALA A 274 1.29 -19.85 -11.84
CA ALA A 274 1.42 -18.93 -12.96
C ALA A 274 1.69 -17.48 -12.48
N ALA A 275 2.39 -16.70 -13.31
CA ALA A 275 2.58 -15.27 -13.12
C ALA A 275 1.43 -14.48 -13.79
N PHE A 276 1.18 -13.24 -13.33
CA PHE A 276 0.12 -12.37 -13.85
C PHE A 276 -1.28 -13.01 -13.84
N SER A 277 -1.56 -13.85 -12.84
CA SER A 277 -2.83 -14.53 -12.65
C SER A 277 -3.32 -14.44 -11.21
N LEU A 278 -4.65 -14.42 -11.05
CA LEU A 278 -5.33 -14.42 -9.75
C LEU A 278 -6.09 -15.74 -9.54
N GLY A 279 -6.45 -16.03 -8.29
CA GLY A 279 -7.31 -17.16 -7.93
C GLY A 279 -6.69 -18.54 -8.15
N GLY A 280 -5.37 -18.64 -8.29
CA GLY A 280 -4.68 -19.91 -8.52
C GLY A 280 -4.85 -20.47 -9.93
N LEU A 281 -5.25 -19.63 -10.90
CA LEU A 281 -5.35 -20.05 -12.29
C LEU A 281 -3.99 -20.57 -12.79
N GLY A 282 -3.95 -21.82 -13.26
CA GLY A 282 -2.72 -22.50 -13.69
C GLY A 282 -1.77 -22.84 -12.55
N SER A 283 -2.27 -22.95 -11.32
CA SER A 283 -1.48 -23.35 -10.15
C SER A 283 -1.86 -24.74 -9.66
N GLY A 284 -0.89 -25.48 -9.11
CA GLY A 284 -1.10 -26.84 -8.63
C GLY A 284 0.07 -27.35 -7.80
N PHE A 285 -0.22 -28.30 -6.92
CA PHE A 285 0.79 -29.11 -6.26
C PHE A 285 1.20 -30.25 -7.18
N ALA A 286 2.48 -30.57 -7.20
CA ALA A 286 3.01 -31.75 -7.85
C ALA A 286 3.90 -32.50 -6.84
N ASP A 287 3.52 -33.74 -6.54
CA ASP A 287 4.29 -34.63 -5.66
C ASP A 287 5.41 -35.34 -6.42
N ASN A 288 5.38 -35.31 -7.75
CA ASN A 288 6.36 -35.95 -8.61
C ASN A 288 6.44 -35.31 -10.01
N LYS A 289 7.42 -35.78 -10.79
CA LYS A 289 7.74 -35.28 -12.13
C LYS A 289 6.62 -35.44 -13.15
N GLU A 290 5.78 -36.46 -13.02
CA GLU A 290 4.69 -36.71 -13.97
C GLU A 290 3.50 -35.78 -13.69
N GLU A 291 3.21 -35.50 -12.43
CA GLU A 291 2.21 -34.50 -12.05
C GLU A 291 2.61 -33.09 -12.48
N LEU A 292 3.90 -32.73 -12.41
CA LEU A 292 4.37 -31.39 -12.81
C LEU A 292 4.32 -31.12 -14.33
N LYS A 293 4.32 -32.17 -15.16
CA LYS A 293 4.22 -32.03 -16.62
C LYS A 293 2.79 -31.76 -17.10
N CYS A 294 1.80 -32.20 -16.31
CA CYS A 294 0.38 -32.11 -16.64
C CYS A 294 -0.14 -30.71 -16.38
#